data_AF-X1G5X4-F1
#
_entry.id   AF-X1G5X4-F1
#
_cell.length_a   1.000
_cell.length_b   1.000
_cell.length_c   1.000
_cell.angle_alpha   90.00
_cell.angle_beta   90.00
_cell.angle_gamma   90.00
#
_symmetry.space_group_name_H-M   'P 1'
#
loop_
_entity.id
_entity.type
_entity.pdbx_description
1 polymer ?
#
loop_
_entity_poly.entity_id
_entity_poly.type
_entity_poly.pdbx_seq_one_letter_code
_entity_poly.pdbx_strand_id
1 'polypeptide(L)'
;MTRLKLKAPIIRENENSVIVYIRHEPLAKPEETVLDYLEKHLEITNTKARELTGIESESSMKQIFFRLRDQGLIEPVPGKRGTKSAWQKPGIQLKLPFTD
;
A
#
# COMPACT_ATOMS: atom_id res chain seq x y z
N MET A 1 -4.28 41.13 -1.40
CA MET A 1 -5.28 40.13 -1.83
C MET A 1 -4.69 39.28 -2.94
N THR A 2 -4.21 38.08 -2.63
CA THR A 2 -3.42 37.26 -3.57
C THR A 2 -4.29 36.12 -4.09
N ARG A 3 -4.67 36.21 -5.38
CA ARG A 3 -5.49 35.19 -6.07
C ARG A 3 -4.61 33.99 -6.41
N LEU A 4 -4.86 32.84 -5.78
CA LEU A 4 -4.27 31.56 -6.14
C LEU A 4 -4.91 31.05 -7.43
N LYS A 5 -4.20 31.13 -8.55
CA LYS A 5 -4.56 30.45 -9.81
C LYS A 5 -4.08 29.00 -9.72
N LEU A 6 -4.87 28.14 -9.11
CA LEU A 6 -4.58 26.71 -9.07
C LEU A 6 -4.98 26.08 -10.40
N LYS A 7 -4.04 25.37 -11.03
CA LYS A 7 -4.31 24.52 -12.21
C LYS A 7 -5.16 23.34 -11.73
N ALA A 8 -6.31 23.13 -12.36
CA ALA A 8 -7.22 22.05 -12.00
C ALA A 8 -6.49 20.69 -12.10
N PRO A 9 -6.56 19.83 -11.07
CA PRO A 9 -5.92 18.53 -11.12
C PRO A 9 -6.59 17.65 -12.18
N ILE A 10 -5.78 16.92 -12.94
CA ILE A 10 -6.26 15.90 -13.87
C ILE A 10 -6.51 14.65 -13.02
N ILE A 11 -7.78 14.38 -12.73
CA ILE A 11 -8.22 13.18 -12.01
C ILE A 11 -8.43 12.09 -13.08
N ARG A 12 -7.60 11.05 -13.05
CA ARG A 12 -7.84 9.83 -13.83
C ARG A 12 -8.51 8.80 -12.94
N GLU A 13 -9.79 8.60 -13.22
CA GLU A 13 -10.67 7.64 -12.59
C GLU A 13 -10.42 6.26 -13.21
N ASN A 14 -9.78 5.37 -12.45
CA ASN A 14 -9.83 3.92 -12.67
C ASN A 14 -10.57 3.33 -11.46
N GLU A 15 -11.52 2.44 -11.70
CA GLU A 15 -12.65 2.06 -10.85
C GLU A 15 -12.32 1.38 -9.49
N ASN A 16 -11.60 2.05 -8.59
CA ASN A 16 -11.95 2.20 -7.16
C ASN A 16 -10.75 2.47 -6.25
N SER A 17 -10.79 3.66 -5.64
CA SER A 17 -10.08 4.14 -4.45
C SER A 17 -8.73 4.84 -4.64
N VAL A 18 -8.68 6.05 -4.07
CA VAL A 18 -7.46 6.79 -3.72
C VAL A 18 -7.64 7.24 -2.27
N ILE A 19 -6.78 6.79 -1.37
CA ILE A 19 -6.71 7.26 0.01
C ILE A 19 -5.26 7.70 0.25
N VAL A 20 -5.07 9.00 0.45
CA VAL A 20 -3.75 9.61 0.72
C VAL A 20 -3.73 10.11 2.16
N TYR A 21 -2.78 9.61 2.96
CA TYR A 21 -2.41 10.20 4.24
C TYR A 21 -1.02 10.82 4.11
N ILE A 22 -0.94 12.16 4.16
CA ILE A 22 0.34 12.89 4.13
C ILE A 22 0.86 13.04 5.57
N ARG A 23 2.00 12.44 5.90
CA ARG A 23 2.81 12.79 7.09
C ARG A 23 4.11 13.45 6.65
N HIS A 24 4.49 14.56 7.26
CA HIS A 24 5.75 15.29 7.00
C HIS A 24 6.91 14.78 7.87
N GLU A 25 7.40 13.58 7.59
CA GLU A 25 8.70 13.05 8.07
C GLU A 25 9.36 12.27 6.92
N PRO A 26 10.70 12.20 6.81
CA PRO A 26 11.37 11.66 5.63
C PRO A 26 10.94 10.21 5.39
N LEU A 27 10.10 10.08 4.38
CA LEU A 27 9.44 8.88 3.91
C LEU A 27 9.97 8.69 2.48
N ALA A 28 11.12 8.04 2.43
CA ALA A 28 11.40 7.08 1.37
C ALA A 28 11.60 5.76 2.10
N LYS A 29 10.53 5.30 2.77
CA LYS A 29 10.58 4.11 3.65
C LYS A 29 10.14 2.87 2.88
N PRO A 30 10.67 1.67 3.21
CA PRO A 30 10.31 0.40 2.56
C PRO A 30 8.80 0.13 2.43
N GLU A 31 8.02 0.67 3.37
CA GLU A 31 6.56 0.65 3.41
C GLU A 31 5.94 1.33 2.18
N GLU A 32 6.41 2.52 1.82
CA GLU A 32 5.89 3.26 0.67
C GLU A 32 6.23 2.57 -0.64
N THR A 33 7.45 2.06 -0.77
CA THR A 33 7.86 1.28 -1.94
C THR A 33 6.94 0.09 -2.17
N VAL A 34 6.51 -0.59 -1.10
CA VAL A 34 5.54 -1.68 -1.17
C VAL A 34 4.17 -1.19 -1.63
N LEU A 35 3.67 -0.09 -1.05
CA LEU A 35 2.36 0.46 -1.39
C LEU A 35 2.32 0.99 -2.83
N ASP A 36 3.33 1.75 -3.25
CA ASP A 36 3.49 2.28 -4.61
C ASP A 36 3.55 1.16 -5.65
N TYR A 37 4.18 0.03 -5.31
CA TYR A 37 4.19 -1.14 -6.17
C TYR A 37 2.78 -1.74 -6.30
N LEU A 38 2.06 -1.87 -5.19
CA LEU A 38 0.69 -2.39 -5.13
C LEU A 38 -0.37 -1.44 -5.72
N GLU A 39 -0.04 -0.17 -6.00
CA GLU A 39 -0.89 0.70 -6.83
C GLU A 39 -0.96 0.23 -8.29
N LYS A 40 0.10 -0.44 -8.76
CA LYS A 40 0.25 -0.85 -10.17
C LYS A 40 0.16 -2.36 -10.36
N HIS A 41 0.21 -3.12 -9.27
CA HIS A 41 0.26 -4.58 -9.28
C HIS A 41 -0.71 -5.13 -8.25
N LEU A 42 -1.33 -6.27 -8.56
CA LEU A 42 -2.32 -6.90 -7.69
C LEU A 42 -1.72 -7.45 -6.40
N GLU A 43 -0.47 -7.92 -6.46
CA GLU A 43 0.21 -8.55 -5.33
C GLU A 43 1.72 -8.32 -5.37
N ILE A 44 2.36 -8.46 -4.21
CA ILE A 44 3.80 -8.37 -4.04
C ILE A 44 4.31 -9.55 -3.21
N THR A 45 5.37 -10.20 -3.70
CA THR A 45 6.07 -11.25 -2.95
C THR A 45 7.20 -10.67 -2.11
N ASN A 46 7.69 -11.43 -1.15
CA ASN A 46 8.83 -11.01 -0.33
C ASN A 46 10.08 -10.75 -1.20
N THR A 47 10.38 -11.65 -2.14
CA THR A 47 11.49 -11.47 -3.09
C THR A 47 11.37 -10.16 -3.86
N LYS A 48 10.20 -9.86 -4.42
CA LYS A 48 9.98 -8.61 -5.16
C LYS A 48 10.11 -7.39 -4.25
N ALA A 49 9.56 -7.42 -3.05
CA ALA A 49 9.69 -6.30 -2.12
C ALA A 49 11.14 -6.07 -1.69
N ARG A 50 11.92 -7.13 -1.49
CA ARG A 50 13.36 -7.03 -1.18
C ARG A 50 14.17 -6.45 -2.34
N GLU A 51 13.86 -6.84 -3.58
CA GLU A 51 14.47 -6.25 -4.78
C GLU A 51 14.19 -4.74 -4.87
N LEU A 52 12.97 -4.30 -4.55
CA LEU A 52 12.57 -2.89 -4.66
C LEU A 52 13.10 -2.03 -3.50
N THR A 53 13.11 -2.58 -2.28
CA THR A 53 13.48 -1.86 -1.06
C THR A 53 14.97 -1.95 -0.72
N GLY A 54 15.70 -2.88 -1.35
CA GLY A 54 17.09 -3.19 -1.02
C GLY A 54 17.28 -3.97 0.29
N ILE A 55 16.20 -4.46 0.90
CA ILE A 55 16.27 -5.18 2.17
C ILE A 55 16.76 -6.61 1.94
N GLU A 56 17.90 -6.95 2.54
CA GLU A 56 18.50 -8.29 2.43
C GLU A 56 17.96 -9.29 3.47
N SER A 57 17.35 -8.81 4.55
CA SER A 57 16.81 -9.68 5.59
C SER A 57 15.34 -10.00 5.32
N GLU A 58 15.03 -11.28 5.13
CA GLU A 58 13.65 -11.75 5.01
C GLU A 58 12.83 -11.37 6.25
N SER A 59 13.43 -11.47 7.43
CA SER A 59 12.80 -11.14 8.71
C SER A 59 12.44 -9.65 8.78
N SER A 60 13.35 -8.77 8.36
CA SER A 60 13.10 -7.33 8.33
C SER A 60 11.97 -6.98 7.34
N MET A 61 11.96 -7.62 6.17
CA MET A 61 10.88 -7.43 5.18
C MET A 61 9.52 -7.93 5.72
N LYS A 62 9.49 -9.07 6.42
CA LYS A 62 8.27 -9.58 7.07
C LYS A 62 7.73 -8.59 8.10
N GLN A 63 8.59 -7.97 8.90
CA GLN A 63 8.17 -6.96 9.87
C GLN A 63 7.53 -5.73 9.20
N ILE A 64 8.01 -5.32 8.03
CA ILE A 64 7.39 -4.26 7.24
C ILE A 64 5.98 -4.68 6.80
N PHE A 65 5.84 -5.87 6.22
CA PHE A 65 4.52 -6.36 5.82
C PHE A 65 3.55 -6.49 6.99
N PHE A 66 4.01 -6.98 8.14
CA PHE A 66 3.17 -7.05 9.34
C PHE A 66 2.75 -5.66 9.83
N ARG A 67 3.65 -4.68 9.83
CA ARG A 67 3.28 -3.30 10.18
C ARG A 67 2.24 -2.71 9.22
N LEU A 68 2.40 -2.92 7.92
CA LEU A 68 1.41 -2.49 6.92
C LEU A 68 0.06 -3.20 7.08
N ARG A 69 0.08 -4.50 7.40
CA ARG A 69 -1.12 -5.29 7.70
C ARG A 69 -1.83 -4.81 8.95
N ASP A 70 -1.08 -4.56 10.02
CA ASP A 70 -1.63 -4.12 11.31
C ASP A 70 -2.23 -2.70 11.19
N GLN A 71 -1.77 -1.91 10.22
CA GLN A 71 -2.36 -0.64 9.81
C GLN A 71 -3.57 -0.79 8.87
N GLY A 72 -3.89 -2.00 8.43
CA GLY A 72 -4.97 -2.27 7.47
C GLY A 72 -4.68 -1.79 6.06
N LEU A 73 -3.41 -1.62 5.68
CA LEU A 73 -3.02 -1.13 4.35
C LEU A 73 -2.81 -2.26 3.34
N ILE A 74 -2.48 -3.47 3.81
CA ILE A 74 -2.30 -4.68 3.01
C ILE A 74 -2.85 -5.91 3.75
N GLU A 75 -3.08 -6.99 3.01
CA GLU A 75 -3.48 -8.29 3.55
C GLU A 75 -2.74 -9.43 2.81
N PRO A 76 -2.56 -10.60 3.44
CA PRO A 76 -1.99 -11.75 2.76
C PRO A 76 -2.96 -12.26 1.68
N VAL A 77 -2.42 -12.63 0.52
CA VAL A 77 -3.23 -13.20 -0.57
C VAL A 77 -3.79 -14.57 -0.12
N PRO A 78 -5.11 -14.77 -0.16
CA PRO A 78 -5.71 -16.04 0.25
C PRO A 78 -5.21 -17.20 -0.61
N GLY A 79 -4.94 -18.34 0.03
CA GLY A 79 -4.45 -19.55 -0.66
C GLY A 79 -2.94 -19.56 -0.97
N LYS A 80 -2.22 -18.45 -0.76
CA LYS A 80 -0.76 -18.38 -0.94
C LYS A 80 -0.02 -18.49 0.39
N ARG A 81 0.87 -19.48 0.52
CA ARG A 81 1.64 -19.77 1.75
C ARG A 81 3.09 -20.14 1.44
N GLY A 82 3.94 -20.10 2.47
CA GLY A 82 5.36 -20.47 2.37
C GLY A 82 6.12 -19.57 1.40
N THR A 83 6.93 -20.15 0.53
CA THR A 83 7.71 -19.42 -0.49
C THR A 83 6.85 -18.67 -1.50
N LYS A 84 5.58 -19.06 -1.65
CA LYS A 84 4.61 -18.40 -2.52
C LYS A 84 3.81 -17.32 -1.81
N SER A 85 4.11 -17.02 -0.54
CA SER A 85 3.40 -15.98 0.21
C SER A 85 3.49 -14.64 -0.52
N ALA A 86 2.34 -14.01 -0.72
CA ALA A 86 2.21 -12.71 -1.35
C ALA A 86 1.26 -11.85 -0.52
N TRP A 87 1.38 -10.54 -0.71
CA TRP A 87 0.56 -9.52 -0.05
C TRP A 87 -0.14 -8.70 -1.12
N GLN A 88 -1.37 -8.30 -0.84
CA GLN A 88 -2.20 -7.47 -1.72
C GLN A 88 -2.79 -6.32 -0.91
N LYS A 89 -3.31 -5.29 -1.59
CA LYS A 89 -4.17 -4.30 -0.93
C LYS A 89 -5.43 -4.99 -0.40
N PRO A 90 -5.97 -4.56 0.75
CA PRO A 90 -7.24 -5.06 1.23
C PRO A 90 -8.30 -4.81 0.17
N GLY A 91 -9.03 -5.87 -0.21
CA GLY A 91 -10.25 -5.68 -0.98
C GLY A 91 -11.15 -4.73 -0.20
N ILE A 92 -11.74 -3.72 -0.86
CA ILE A 92 -12.61 -2.74 -0.21
C ILE A 92 -13.77 -3.49 0.46
N GLN A 93 -13.64 -3.81 1.73
CA GLN A 93 -14.78 -4.11 2.58
C GLN A 93 -15.37 -2.74 2.89
N LEU A 94 -16.33 -2.30 2.08
CA LEU A 94 -17.29 -1.29 2.49
C LEU A 94 -17.84 -1.77 3.83
N LYS A 95 -17.28 -1.26 4.94
CA LYS A 95 -17.98 -1.28 6.22
C LYS A 95 -19.16 -0.35 5.99
N LEU A 96 -20.25 -0.92 5.48
CA LEU A 96 -21.54 -0.28 5.52
C LEU A 96 -21.72 0.18 6.96
N PRO A 97 -22.00 1.47 7.20
CA PRO A 97 -22.30 1.91 8.55
C PRO A 97 -23.47 1.06 9.04
N PHE A 98 -23.25 0.31 10.12
CA PHE A 98 -24.32 -0.30 10.88
C PHE A 98 -25.35 0.79 11.12
N THR A 99 -26.54 0.61 10.55
CA THR A 99 -27.68 1.49 10.78
C THR A 99 -28.33 1.00 12.07
N ASP A 100 -28.38 1.90 13.06
CA ASP A 100 -29.04 1.89 14.38
C ASP A 100 -29.01 0.60 15.24
#